data_AF-W2MPM8-F1
#
_entry.id   AF-W2MPM8-F1
#
_cell.length_a   1.000
_cell.length_b   1.000
_cell.length_c   1.000
_cell.angle_alpha   90.00
_cell.angle_beta   90.00
_cell.angle_gamma   90.00
#
_symmetry.space_group_name_H-M   'P 1'
#
loop_
_entity.id
_entity.type
_entity.pdbx_description
1 polymer ?
#
loop_
_entity_poly.entity_id
_entity_poly.type
_entity_poly.pdbx_seq_one_letter_code
_entity_poly.pdbx_strand_id
1 'polypeptide(L)'
;MNPTDPIAVPEPIQLRVKWCGPAQVTAATSNWIFEIENLVTGERREAHASRLKFYADNSLAVTEDLHRHVAHNSEGHVVDTFLSTRYNTNEKRHELLVHWRGLDTVEDSWEPATVLLQDVPVAAKAFERSHQDDEAVQAMSAALGLSL
;
A
#
# COMPACT_ATOMS: atom_id res chain seq x y z
N MET A 1 47.30 -1.47 4.40
CA MET A 1 46.14 -0.99 3.62
C MET A 1 45.95 -2.00 2.51
N ASN A 2 44.92 -2.85 2.59
CA ASN A 2 44.76 -4.04 1.73
C ASN A 2 43.85 -3.66 0.54
N PRO A 3 44.26 -3.87 -0.72
CA PRO A 3 43.54 -3.37 -1.90
C PRO A 3 42.40 -4.29 -2.39
N THR A 4 41.69 -4.98 -1.49
CA THR A 4 40.73 -6.03 -1.85
C THR A 4 39.31 -5.83 -1.34
N ASP A 5 38.95 -4.62 -0.91
CA ASP A 5 37.54 -4.32 -0.61
C ASP A 5 36.77 -4.14 -1.92
N PRO A 6 35.72 -4.95 -2.19
CA PRO A 6 34.91 -4.78 -3.38
C PRO A 6 34.20 -3.43 -3.31
N ILE A 7 34.39 -2.62 -4.37
CA ILE A 7 33.62 -1.39 -4.59
C ILE A 7 32.14 -1.78 -4.58
N ALA A 8 31.40 -1.33 -3.58
CA ALA A 8 29.97 -1.50 -3.51
C ALA A 8 29.35 -0.84 -4.75
N VAL A 9 28.94 -1.67 -5.72
CA VAL A 9 28.13 -1.22 -6.84
C VAL A 9 26.76 -0.88 -6.24
N PRO A 10 26.30 0.38 -6.27
CA PRO A 10 24.98 0.69 -5.74
C PRO A 10 23.94 -0.12 -6.53
N GLU A 11 23.12 -0.86 -5.81
CA GLU A 11 21.95 -1.56 -6.35
C GLU A 11 21.16 -0.60 -7.26
N PRO A 12 20.73 -1.02 -8.46
CA PRO A 12 19.98 -0.16 -9.35
C PRO A 12 18.73 0.31 -8.63
N ILE A 13 18.57 1.64 -8.54
CA ILE A 13 17.41 2.30 -7.94
C ILE A 13 16.20 1.89 -8.79
N GLN A 14 15.50 0.82 -8.40
CA GLN A 14 14.27 0.43 -9.06
C GLN A 14 13.28 1.58 -8.86
N LEU A 15 13.03 2.34 -9.93
CA LEU A 15 11.97 3.33 -9.99
C LEU A 15 10.64 2.57 -9.90
N ARG A 16 10.21 2.26 -8.67
CA ARG A 16 8.87 1.70 -8.42
C ARG A 16 7.86 2.75 -8.86
N VAL A 17 7.27 2.54 -10.04
CA VAL A 17 6.13 3.34 -10.50
C VAL A 17 4.95 2.95 -9.62
N LYS A 18 4.60 3.82 -8.66
CA LYS A 18 3.35 3.70 -7.90
C LYS A 18 2.22 4.29 -8.76
N TRP A 19 1.30 3.44 -9.18
CA TRP A 19 0.04 3.91 -9.76
C TRP A 19 -0.79 4.55 -8.65
N CYS A 20 -1.27 5.78 -8.84
CA CYS A 20 -2.05 6.53 -7.84
C CYS A 20 -3.55 6.56 -8.15
N GLY A 21 -4.00 5.70 -9.07
CA GLY A 21 -5.39 5.54 -9.44
C GLY A 21 -5.83 6.39 -10.63
N PRO A 22 -7.10 6.22 -11.03
CA PRO A 22 -7.73 7.06 -12.05
C PRO A 22 -7.80 8.52 -11.60
N ALA A 23 -7.60 9.43 -12.55
CA ALA A 23 -7.77 10.86 -12.36
C ALA A 23 -8.38 11.46 -13.62
N GLN A 24 -9.13 12.56 -13.46
CA GLN A 24 -9.70 13.29 -14.59
C GLN A 24 -8.72 14.33 -15.08
N VAL A 25 -8.45 14.38 -16.38
CA VAL A 25 -7.72 15.50 -16.98
C VAL A 25 -8.67 16.69 -17.09
N THR A 26 -8.33 17.79 -16.45
CA THR A 26 -9.17 19.01 -16.40
C THR A 26 -8.66 20.11 -17.32
N ALA A 27 -7.35 20.17 -17.56
CA ALA A 27 -6.74 21.12 -18.49
C ALA A 27 -5.43 20.59 -19.10
N ALA A 28 -5.05 21.14 -20.25
CA ALA A 28 -3.74 20.94 -20.86
C ALA A 28 -2.91 22.21 -20.71
N THR A 29 -1.92 22.21 -19.82
CA THR A 29 -1.01 23.34 -19.60
C THR A 29 0.00 23.45 -20.77
N SER A 30 0.41 22.31 -21.33
CA SER A 30 1.21 22.23 -22.56
C SER A 30 0.99 20.88 -23.25
N ASN A 31 1.68 20.65 -24.38
CA ASN A 31 1.65 19.36 -25.08
C ASN A 31 2.11 18.17 -24.21
N TRP A 32 2.82 18.43 -23.11
CA TRP A 32 3.44 17.40 -22.28
C TRP A 32 3.02 17.45 -20.81
N ILE A 33 2.28 18.48 -20.40
CA ILE A 33 1.87 18.70 -19.00
C ILE A 33 0.37 18.93 -18.97
N PHE A 34 -0.30 18.14 -18.13
CA PHE A 34 -1.75 18.16 -17.94
C PHE A 34 -2.06 18.42 -16.48
N GLU A 35 -3.10 19.19 -16.23
CA GLU A 35 -3.73 19.29 -14.92
C GLU A 35 -4.67 18.09 -14.77
N ILE A 36 -4.47 17.34 -13.68
CA ILE A 36 -5.30 16.20 -13.32
C ILE A 36 -5.98 16.47 -11.98
N GLU A 37 -7.24 16.10 -11.89
CA GLU A 37 -8.07 16.18 -10.70
C GLU A 37 -8.33 14.77 -10.17
N ASN A 38 -8.09 14.58 -8.87
CA ASN A 38 -8.50 13.38 -8.17
C ASN A 38 -10.03 13.39 -8.05
N LEU A 39 -10.68 12.35 -8.57
CA LEU A 39 -12.14 12.23 -8.58
C LEU A 39 -12.77 12.19 -7.19
N VAL A 40 -12.01 11.85 -6.14
CA VAL A 40 -12.51 11.73 -4.76
C VAL A 40 -12.22 12.98 -3.96
N THR A 41 -10.96 13.41 -3.95
CA THR A 41 -10.52 14.52 -3.09
C THR A 41 -10.73 15.88 -3.74
N GLY A 42 -10.94 15.92 -5.07
CA GLY A 42 -10.96 17.16 -5.86
C GLY A 42 -9.60 17.84 -5.94
N GLU A 43 -8.53 17.23 -5.41
CA GLU A 43 -7.19 17.79 -5.45
C GLU A 43 -6.69 17.85 -6.90
N ARG A 44 -6.16 19.01 -7.28
CA ARG A 44 -5.57 19.22 -8.60
C ARG A 44 -4.06 19.25 -8.53
N ARG A 45 -3.42 18.60 -9.49
CA ARG A 45 -1.97 18.59 -9.64
C ARG A 45 -1.57 18.47 -11.11
N GLU A 46 -0.34 18.85 -11.41
CA GLU A 46 0.21 18.66 -12.75
C GLU A 46 0.87 17.30 -12.89
N ALA A 47 0.64 16.65 -14.03
CA ALA A 47 1.29 15.41 -14.41
C ALA A 47 1.85 15.49 -15.84
N HIS A 48 3.05 14.96 -16.02
CA HIS A 48 3.65 14.81 -17.34
C HIS A 48 2.95 13.68 -18.12
N ALA A 49 2.80 13.82 -19.44
CA ALA A 49 2.13 12.83 -20.30
C ALA A 49 2.67 11.39 -20.12
N SER A 50 3.98 11.24 -19.92
CA SER A 50 4.63 9.93 -19.68
C SER A 50 4.25 9.26 -18.36
N ARG A 51 3.62 9.99 -17.43
CA ARG A 51 3.10 9.48 -16.15
C ARG A 51 1.60 9.19 -16.21
N LEU A 52 0.96 9.40 -17.36
CA LEU A 52 -0.46 9.15 -17.57
C LEU A 52 -0.63 7.96 -18.50
N LYS A 53 -1.67 7.16 -18.24
CA LYS A 53 -2.16 6.14 -19.16
C LYS A 53 -3.57 6.52 -19.56
N PHE A 54 -3.77 6.78 -20.85
CA PHE A 54 -5.10 7.09 -21.35
C PHE A 54 -6.03 5.90 -21.17
N TYR A 55 -7.18 6.17 -20.58
CA TYR A 55 -8.27 5.23 -20.44
C TYR A 55 -9.53 5.98 -20.88
N ALA A 56 -10.17 5.49 -21.94
CA ALA A 56 -11.38 6.08 -22.51
C ALA A 56 -12.35 4.94 -22.77
N ASP A 57 -13.24 4.69 -21.82
CA ASP A 57 -14.38 3.79 -21.99
C ASP A 57 -15.65 4.64 -21.85
N ASN A 58 -16.44 4.68 -22.92
CA ASN A 58 -17.67 5.46 -23.00
C ASN A 58 -18.79 4.90 -22.09
N SER A 59 -18.60 3.70 -21.53
CA SER A 59 -19.47 3.08 -20.53
C SER A 59 -18.97 3.26 -19.10
N LEU A 60 -17.82 3.93 -18.90
CA LEU A 60 -17.28 4.21 -17.57
C LEU A 60 -18.13 5.30 -16.91
N ALA A 61 -19.24 4.89 -16.33
CA ALA A 61 -19.95 5.72 -15.37
C ALA A 61 -19.02 5.93 -14.17
N VAL A 62 -18.72 7.20 -13.86
CA VAL A 62 -18.04 7.61 -12.64
C VAL A 62 -19.00 7.33 -11.48
N THR A 63 -19.01 6.08 -11.05
CA THR A 63 -19.90 5.51 -10.04
C THR A 63 -19.22 5.54 -8.69
N GLU A 64 -19.99 5.40 -7.62
CA GLU A 64 -19.51 5.27 -6.23
C GLU A 64 -18.36 4.24 -6.13
N ASP A 65 -18.43 3.15 -6.89
CA ASP A 65 -17.40 2.10 -6.91
C ASP A 65 -16.08 2.57 -7.51
N LEU A 66 -16.12 3.41 -8.55
CA LEU A 66 -14.91 4.03 -9.12
C LEU A 66 -14.33 5.07 -8.17
N HIS A 67 -15.17 5.87 -7.50
CA HIS A 67 -14.73 6.78 -6.45
C HIS A 67 -14.06 6.01 -5.30
N ARG A 68 -14.66 4.91 -4.83
CA ARG A 68 -14.07 4.04 -3.81
C ARG A 68 -12.70 3.50 -4.25
N HIS A 69 -12.57 3.07 -5.49
CA HIS A 69 -11.31 2.56 -6.04
C HIS A 69 -10.22 3.63 -6.24
N VAL A 70 -10.61 4.87 -6.57
CA VAL A 70 -9.69 6.02 -6.68
C VAL A 70 -9.21 6.42 -5.28
N ALA A 71 -10.12 6.51 -4.30
CA ALA A 71 -9.80 6.81 -2.90
C ALA A 71 -8.79 5.79 -2.34
N HIS A 72 -9.03 4.52 -2.65
CA HIS A 72 -8.19 3.37 -2.29
C HIS A 72 -6.75 3.50 -2.80
N ASN A 73 -6.52 4.21 -3.91
CA ASN A 73 -5.20 4.29 -4.57
C ASN A 73 -4.44 5.62 -4.33
N SER A 74 -5.15 6.69 -3.95
CA SER A 74 -4.54 8.02 -3.80
C SER A 74 -4.04 8.36 -2.39
N GLU A 75 -4.67 7.86 -1.33
CA GLU A 75 -4.34 8.27 0.06
C GLU A 75 -3.82 7.14 0.96
N GLY A 76 -3.97 5.87 0.57
CA GLY A 76 -3.64 4.74 1.42
C GLY A 76 -4.66 4.57 2.56
N HIS A 77 -4.76 3.36 3.11
CA HIS A 77 -5.71 3.08 4.19
C HIS A 77 -5.04 3.25 5.55
N VAL A 78 -5.77 3.81 6.51
CA VAL A 78 -5.34 3.87 7.90
C VAL A 78 -5.79 2.60 8.59
N VAL A 79 -4.83 1.88 9.19
CA VAL A 79 -5.14 0.73 10.04
C VAL A 79 -5.97 1.20 11.24
N ASP A 80 -7.13 0.59 11.47
CA ASP A 80 -7.88 0.78 12.70
C ASP A 80 -7.44 -0.23 13.76
N THR A 81 -7.52 -1.50 13.43
CA THR A 81 -7.11 -2.60 14.30
C THR A 81 -6.65 -3.83 13.52
N PHE A 82 -5.87 -4.68 14.19
CA PHE A 82 -5.54 -6.01 13.70
C PHE A 82 -6.46 -7.04 14.36
N LEU A 83 -7.03 -7.92 13.55
CA LEU A 83 -8.03 -8.88 13.99
C LEU A 83 -7.47 -10.28 14.20
N SER A 84 -6.52 -10.69 13.36
CA SER A 84 -5.99 -12.05 13.36
C SER A 84 -4.65 -12.12 12.62
N THR A 85 -3.97 -13.25 12.72
CA THR A 85 -2.75 -13.57 11.97
C THR A 85 -2.87 -14.94 11.31
N ARG A 86 -2.17 -15.13 10.18
CA ARG A 86 -2.06 -16.43 9.53
C ARG A 86 -0.72 -16.59 8.83
N TYR A 87 -0.36 -17.84 8.56
CA TYR A 87 0.67 -18.15 7.57
C TYR A 87 0.02 -18.49 6.23
N ASN A 88 0.28 -17.68 5.21
CA ASN A 88 -0.17 -17.95 3.85
C ASN A 88 0.82 -18.91 3.17
N THR A 89 0.39 -20.16 2.96
CA THR A 89 1.24 -21.20 2.38
C THR A 89 1.51 -21.00 0.89
N ASN A 90 0.61 -20.33 0.16
CA ASN A 90 0.77 -20.05 -1.27
C ASN A 90 1.86 -19.00 -1.50
N GLU A 91 1.81 -17.91 -0.74
CA GLU A 91 2.76 -16.79 -0.85
C GLU A 91 3.95 -16.92 0.13
N LYS A 92 3.95 -17.97 0.96
CA LYS A 92 5.00 -18.32 1.93
C LYS A 92 5.37 -17.17 2.87
N ARG A 93 4.35 -16.47 3.36
CA ARG A 93 4.52 -15.28 4.22
C ARG A 93 3.52 -15.24 5.36
N HIS A 94 3.87 -14.54 6.44
CA HIS A 94 2.94 -14.21 7.52
C HIS A 94 2.12 -12.98 7.13
N GLU A 95 0.83 -13.03 7.45
CA GLU A 95 -0.14 -11.98 7.15
C GLU A 95 -0.94 -11.63 8.40
N LEU A 96 -1.28 -10.35 8.51
CA LEU A 96 -2.21 -9.84 9.51
C LEU A 96 -3.51 -9.45 8.83
N LEU A 97 -4.64 -9.82 9.44
CA LEU A 97 -5.94 -9.35 9.02
C LEU A 97 -6.14 -7.95 9.56
N VAL A 98 -6.31 -7.00 8.65
CA VAL A 98 -6.40 -5.58 8.94
C VAL A 98 -7.86 -5.14 8.80
N HIS A 99 -8.39 -4.52 9.85
CA HIS A 99 -9.58 -3.70 9.74
C HIS A 99 -9.16 -2.26 9.45
N TRP A 100 -9.74 -1.68 8.40
CA TRP A 100 -9.39 -0.34 7.94
C TRP A 100 -10.33 0.72 8.52
N ARG A 101 -9.76 1.82 9.02
CA ARG A 101 -10.53 2.85 9.70
C ARG A 101 -11.54 3.48 8.76
N GLY A 102 -12.81 3.46 9.18
CA GLY A 102 -13.91 4.06 8.44
C GLY A 102 -14.39 3.23 7.25
N LEU A 103 -13.90 1.99 7.10
CA LEU A 103 -14.38 1.03 6.11
C LEU A 103 -15.22 -0.07 6.78
N ASP A 104 -16.04 -0.73 5.97
CA ASP A 104 -16.83 -1.87 6.41
C ASP A 104 -15.95 -3.12 6.53
N THR A 105 -16.34 -4.07 7.38
CA THR A 105 -15.69 -5.37 7.57
C THR A 105 -15.52 -6.19 6.28
N VAL A 106 -16.33 -5.95 5.25
CA VAL A 106 -16.14 -6.61 3.94
C VAL A 106 -14.84 -6.19 3.25
N GLU A 107 -14.28 -5.04 3.63
CA GLU A 107 -13.02 -4.51 3.11
C GLU A 107 -11.81 -4.98 3.92
N ASP A 108 -12.01 -5.77 4.98
CA ASP A 108 -10.91 -6.32 5.76
C ASP A 108 -10.00 -7.17 4.87
N SER A 109 -8.70 -6.88 4.91
CA SER A 109 -7.74 -7.54 4.02
C SER A 109 -6.59 -8.17 4.79
N TRP A 110 -6.06 -9.24 4.22
CA TRP A 110 -4.85 -9.90 4.71
C TRP A 110 -3.63 -9.22 4.10
N GLU A 111 -2.89 -8.50 4.93
CA GLU A 111 -1.72 -7.75 4.49
C GLU A 111 -0.42 -8.40 5.01
N PRO A 112 0.69 -8.30 4.28
CA PRO A 112 1.97 -8.85 4.72
C PRO A 112 2.41 -8.25 6.05
N ALA A 113 2.67 -9.10 7.05
CA ALA A 113 3.07 -8.66 8.38
C ALA A 113 4.37 -7.83 8.35
N THR A 114 5.29 -8.13 7.43
CA THR A 114 6.53 -7.38 7.23
C THR A 114 6.29 -5.93 6.83
N VAL A 115 5.30 -5.67 5.98
CA VAL A 115 4.94 -4.31 5.54
C VAL A 115 4.31 -3.55 6.70
N LEU A 116 3.37 -4.18 7.42
CA LEU A 116 2.68 -3.55 8.55
C LEU A 116 3.62 -3.26 9.73
N LEU A 117 4.62 -4.11 9.96
CA LEU A 117 5.66 -3.85 10.97
C LEU A 117 6.55 -2.65 10.61
N GLN A 118 6.71 -2.34 9.32
CA GLN A 118 7.44 -1.18 8.85
C GLN A 118 6.57 0.09 8.93
N ASP A 119 5.31 -0.01 8.48
CA ASP A 119 4.43 1.14 8.29
C ASP A 119 3.71 1.55 9.58
N VAL A 120 3.29 0.59 10.40
CA VAL A 120 2.56 0.81 11.68
C VAL A 120 3.15 -0.03 12.83
N PRO A 121 4.47 0.11 13.13
CA PRO A 121 5.18 -0.73 14.09
C PRO A 121 4.56 -0.73 15.49
N VAL A 122 4.00 0.40 15.93
CA VAL A 122 3.40 0.54 17.26
C VAL A 122 2.15 -0.33 17.39
N ALA A 123 1.26 -0.27 16.40
CA ALA A 123 0.02 -1.05 16.39
C ALA A 123 0.30 -2.55 16.24
N ALA A 124 1.23 -2.93 15.36
CA ALA A 124 1.56 -4.33 15.12
C ALA A 124 2.18 -4.99 16.36
N LYS A 125 3.09 -4.30 17.05
CA LYS A 125 3.66 -4.78 18.32
C LYS A 125 2.66 -4.78 19.46
N ALA A 126 1.68 -3.87 19.46
CA ALA A 126 0.61 -3.89 20.46
C ALA A 126 -0.28 -5.12 20.29
N PHE A 127 -0.66 -5.42 19.03
CA PHE A 127 -1.42 -6.63 18.69
C PHE A 127 -0.69 -7.89 19.15
N GLU A 128 0.61 -8.01 18.82
CA GLU A 128 1.45 -9.12 19.26
C GLU A 128 1.43 -9.30 20.79
N ARG A 129 1.74 -8.24 21.55
CA ARG A 129 1.76 -8.31 23.02
C ARG A 129 0.42 -8.73 23.62
N SER A 130 -0.69 -8.32 23.01
CA SER A 130 -2.03 -8.70 23.45
C SER A 130 -2.43 -10.14 23.12
N HIS A 131 -1.71 -10.80 22.19
CA HIS A 131 -2.01 -12.15 21.71
C HIS A 131 -0.80 -13.10 21.85
N GLN A 132 0.03 -12.87 22.88
CA GLN A 132 1.25 -13.66 23.13
C GLN A 132 0.99 -15.15 23.39
N ASP A 133 -0.23 -15.52 23.79
CA ASP A 133 -0.64 -16.92 24.00
C ASP A 133 -1.11 -17.61 22.70
N ASP A 134 -1.22 -16.89 21.58
CA ASP A 134 -1.64 -17.43 20.29
C ASP A 134 -0.45 -18.04 19.53
N GLU A 135 -0.52 -19.33 19.19
CA GLU A 135 0.55 -20.06 18.48
C GLU A 135 0.90 -19.43 17.12
N ALA A 136 -0.08 -18.89 16.39
CA ALA A 136 0.16 -18.25 15.11
C ALA A 136 0.89 -16.91 15.27
N VAL A 137 0.59 -16.18 16.35
CA VAL A 137 1.33 -14.95 16.73
C VAL A 137 2.76 -15.30 17.13
N GLN A 138 2.95 -16.32 17.97
CA GLN A 138 4.29 -16.80 18.36
C GLN A 138 5.11 -17.23 17.14
N ALA A 139 4.51 -17.98 16.21
CA ALA A 139 5.16 -18.41 14.97
C ALA A 139 5.56 -17.22 14.10
N MET A 140 4.67 -16.22 13.96
CA MET A 140 4.96 -14.99 13.24
C MET A 140 6.08 -14.19 13.91
N SER A 141 6.04 -13.99 15.22
CA SER A 141 7.06 -13.27 15.98
C SER A 141 8.43 -13.93 15.87
N ALA A 142 8.49 -15.25 16.01
CA ALA A 142 9.71 -16.03 15.84
C ALA A 142 10.27 -15.91 14.42
N ALA A 143 9.41 -16.03 13.39
CA ALA A 143 9.82 -15.94 11.99
C ALA A 143 10.30 -14.54 11.59
N LEU A 144 9.75 -13.48 12.21
CA LEU A 144 10.06 -12.09 11.91
C LEU A 144 11.11 -11.48 12.87
N GLY A 145 11.65 -12.27 13.80
CA GLY A 145 12.67 -11.82 14.73
C GLY A 145 12.20 -10.74 15.71
N LEU A 146 10.91 -10.76 16.06
CA LEU A 146 10.34 -9.86 17.06
C LEU A 146 10.68 -10.37 18.45
N SER A 147 11.16 -9.49 19.33
CA SER A 147 11.37 -9.82 20.73
C SER A 147 10.05 -9.68 21.49
N LEU A 148 9.50 -10.82 21.93
CA LEU A 148 8.42 -10.89 22.92
C LEU A 148 8.91 -10.41 24.29
#